data_AF-A0A2J4YHM9-F1
#
_entry.id   AF-A0A2J4YHM9-F1
#
_cell.length_a   1.000
_cell.length_b   1.000
_cell.length_c   1.000
_cell.angle_alpha   90.00
_cell.angle_beta   90.00
_cell.angle_gamma   90.00
#
_symmetry.space_group_name_H-M   'P 1'
#
loop_
_entity.id
_entity.type
_entity.pdbx_description
1 polymer ?
#
loop_
_entity_poly.entity_id
_entity_poly.type
_entity_poly.pdbx_seq_one_letter_code
_entity_poly.pdbx_strand_id
1 'polypeptide(L)'
;GQQWDAPNGWAPLQWVAAEGLQKYGQQKIAMEVSWRFLSNVQHTYNSEQKLVEKYDVSSTGTGGGGGEYPLQDGFGWTNGVTLKMLDLVCPKEKPCDSVPTARPAANDDNGKAADVSAQPAAQQPAAVEEKKVAP
;
A
#
# COMPACT_ATOMS: atom_id res chain seq x y z
N GLY A 1 10.24 -15.47 16.82
CA GLY A 1 9.16 -14.48 16.84
C GLY A 1 7.84 -15.16 16.54
N GLN A 2 6.72 -14.46 16.71
CA GLN A 2 5.42 -14.93 16.22
C GLN A 2 5.29 -14.67 14.71
N GLN A 3 4.24 -15.19 14.07
CA GLN A 3 4.08 -15.04 12.62
C GLN A 3 3.86 -13.60 12.16
N TRP A 4 3.32 -12.75 13.04
CA TRP A 4 2.98 -11.34 12.78
C TRP A 4 4.05 -10.36 13.29
N ASP A 5 5.25 -10.86 13.57
CA ASP A 5 6.40 -10.04 13.97
C ASP A 5 7.45 -9.97 12.86
N ALA A 6 8.40 -9.05 13.02
CA ALA A 6 9.62 -9.08 12.23
C ALA A 6 10.30 -10.47 12.32
N PRO A 7 10.83 -10.98 11.20
CA PRO A 7 11.05 -10.30 9.91
C PRO A 7 9.93 -10.51 8.87
N ASN A 8 8.75 -10.98 9.26
CA ASN A 8 7.71 -11.35 8.29
C ASN A 8 6.96 -10.12 7.73
N GLY A 9 6.88 -10.05 6.39
CA GLY A 9 5.96 -9.19 5.66
C GLY A 9 4.80 -9.98 5.06
N TRP A 10 3.60 -9.42 5.22
CA TRP A 10 2.36 -10.02 4.73
C TRP A 10 1.76 -9.18 3.61
N ALA A 11 1.37 -9.84 2.51
CA ALA A 11 0.74 -9.22 1.35
C ALA A 11 -0.39 -8.21 1.68
N PRO A 12 -1.38 -8.53 2.55
CA PRO A 12 -2.43 -7.58 2.89
C PRO A 12 -1.91 -6.28 3.52
N LEU A 13 -0.87 -6.35 4.37
CA LEU A 13 -0.29 -5.17 4.98
C LEU A 13 0.44 -4.29 3.95
N GLN A 14 1.09 -4.92 2.97
CA GLN A 14 1.75 -4.18 1.88
C GLN A 14 0.71 -3.45 1.02
N TRP A 15 -0.42 -4.10 0.73
CA TRP A 15 -1.50 -3.48 -0.04
C TRP A 15 -2.14 -2.31 0.70
N VAL A 16 -2.50 -2.48 1.97
CA VAL A 16 -3.08 -1.40 2.79
C VAL A 16 -2.13 -0.21 2.87
N ALA A 17 -0.83 -0.45 3.05
CA ALA A 17 0.18 0.61 3.08
C ALA A 17 0.28 1.33 1.73
N ALA A 18 0.43 0.59 0.62
CA ALA A 18 0.56 1.17 -0.72
C ALA A 18 -0.68 1.98 -1.11
N GLU A 19 -1.89 1.42 -0.93
CA GLU A 19 -3.14 2.09 -1.24
C GLU A 19 -3.35 3.34 -0.37
N GLY A 20 -3.05 3.24 0.93
CA GLY A 20 -3.07 4.38 1.84
C GLY A 20 -2.12 5.48 1.38
N LEU A 21 -0.86 5.15 1.09
CA LEU A 21 0.12 6.11 0.60
C LEU A 21 -0.35 6.80 -0.69
N GLN A 22 -0.94 6.08 -1.64
CA GLN A 22 -1.50 6.67 -2.86
C GLN A 22 -2.63 7.66 -2.57
N LYS A 23 -3.55 7.32 -1.65
CA LYS A 23 -4.68 8.17 -1.26
C LYS A 23 -4.26 9.50 -0.63
N TYR A 24 -3.05 9.56 -0.06
CA TYR A 24 -2.49 10.77 0.56
C TYR A 24 -1.35 11.41 -0.28
N GLY A 25 -1.28 11.10 -1.58
CA GLY A 25 -0.33 11.73 -2.50
C GLY A 25 1.13 11.26 -2.38
N GLN A 26 1.39 10.22 -1.59
CA GLN A 26 2.73 9.66 -1.36
C GLN A 26 3.10 8.61 -2.43
N GLN A 27 3.00 8.99 -3.71
CA GLN A 27 3.18 8.06 -4.85
C GLN A 27 4.56 7.40 -4.89
N LYS A 28 5.61 8.14 -4.54
CA LYS A 28 6.99 7.65 -4.52
C LYS A 28 7.19 6.52 -3.50
N ILE A 29 6.61 6.68 -2.32
CA ILE A 29 6.71 5.68 -1.24
C ILE A 29 5.79 4.48 -1.56
N ALA A 30 4.59 4.72 -2.09
CA ALA A 30 3.70 3.64 -2.51
C ALA A 30 4.35 2.75 -3.58
N MET A 31 4.97 3.36 -4.59
CA MET A 31 5.74 2.67 -5.63
C MET A 31 6.92 1.89 -5.02
N GLU A 32 7.62 2.45 -4.04
CA GLU A 32 8.74 1.80 -3.37
C GLU A 32 8.32 0.54 -2.61
N VAL A 33 7.26 0.63 -1.80
CA VAL A 33 6.72 -0.51 -1.05
C VAL A 33 6.30 -1.61 -2.02
N SER A 34 5.57 -1.25 -3.08
CA SER A 34 5.05 -2.18 -4.07
C SER A 34 6.17 -2.88 -4.84
N TRP A 35 7.15 -2.13 -5.33
CA TRP A 35 8.28 -2.67 -6.09
C TRP A 35 9.14 -3.60 -5.22
N ARG A 36 9.49 -3.21 -3.99
CA ARG A 36 10.30 -4.05 -3.09
C ARG A 36 9.60 -5.35 -2.72
N PHE A 37 8.30 -5.31 -2.43
CA PHE A 37 7.54 -6.51 -2.11
C PHE A 37 7.45 -7.44 -3.33
N LEU A 38 7.15 -6.90 -4.52
CA LEU A 38 7.14 -7.67 -5.77
C LEU A 38 8.51 -8.25 -6.11
N SER A 39 9.60 -7.54 -5.85
CA SER A 39 10.96 -8.09 -6.02
C SER A 39 11.18 -9.31 -5.14
N ASN A 40 10.69 -9.30 -3.90
CA ASN A 40 10.79 -10.45 -3.01
C ASN A 40 9.94 -11.64 -3.50
N VAL A 41 8.69 -11.36 -3.89
CA VAL A 41 7.77 -12.35 -4.47
C VAL A 41 8.39 -12.98 -5.72
N GLN A 42 8.87 -12.16 -6.67
CA GLN A 42 9.48 -12.63 -7.91
C GLN A 42 10.74 -13.45 -7.65
N HIS A 43 11.61 -13.01 -6.75
CA HIS A 43 12.83 -13.74 -6.43
C HIS A 43 12.48 -15.13 -5.86
N THR A 44 11.51 -15.19 -4.94
CA THR A 44 11.05 -16.46 -4.35
C THR A 44 10.41 -17.35 -5.41
N TYR A 45 9.61 -16.76 -6.31
CA TYR A 45 9.01 -17.49 -7.43
C TYR A 45 10.06 -18.05 -8.39
N ASN A 46 11.11 -17.29 -8.70
CA ASN A 46 12.16 -17.74 -9.60
C ASN A 46 12.87 -19.01 -9.07
N SER A 47 13.09 -19.10 -7.76
CA SER A 47 13.73 -20.26 -7.14
C SER A 47 12.77 -21.41 -6.82
N GLU A 48 11.56 -21.11 -6.35
CA GLU A 48 10.65 -22.11 -5.77
C GLU A 48 9.42 -22.41 -6.65
N GLN A 49 9.20 -21.64 -7.72
CA GLN A 49 8.06 -21.76 -8.64
C GLN A 49 6.70 -21.69 -7.94
N LYS A 50 6.63 -20.92 -6.85
CA LYS A 50 5.42 -20.74 -6.05
C LYS A 50 5.39 -19.38 -5.37
N LEU A 51 4.18 -18.97 -5.01
CA LEU A 51 3.93 -17.85 -4.09
C LEU A 51 3.59 -18.42 -2.72
N VAL A 52 3.96 -17.72 -1.66
CA VAL A 52 3.80 -18.20 -0.28
C VAL A 52 2.98 -17.22 0.56
N GLU A 53 2.50 -17.69 1.71
CA GLU A 53 1.66 -16.92 2.62
C GLU A 53 2.26 -15.57 3.06
N LYS A 54 3.56 -15.57 3.36
CA LYS A 54 4.32 -14.45 3.93
C LYS A 54 5.78 -14.56 3.56
N TYR A 55 6.50 -13.44 3.61
CA TYR A 55 7.89 -13.31 3.13
C TYR A 55 8.79 -12.73 4.20
N ASP A 56 10.05 -13.15 4.27
CA ASP A 56 11.05 -12.43 5.06
C ASP A 56 11.41 -11.13 4.32
N VAL A 57 11.16 -9.97 4.94
CA VAL A 57 11.41 -8.66 4.32
C VAL A 57 12.75 -8.04 4.69
N SER A 58 13.56 -8.72 5.51
CA SER A 58 14.96 -8.31 5.75
C SER A 58 15.86 -8.60 4.56
N SER A 59 15.42 -9.50 3.67
CA SER A 59 16.07 -9.87 2.41
C SER A 59 15.03 -10.11 1.30
N THR A 60 15.43 -10.76 0.21
CA THR A 60 14.51 -11.18 -0.86
C THR A 60 14.75 -12.63 -1.25
N GLY A 61 13.72 -13.31 -1.76
CA GLY A 61 13.84 -14.68 -2.27
C GLY A 61 13.60 -15.74 -1.20
N THR A 62 12.98 -15.37 -0.07
CA THR A 62 12.74 -16.31 1.03
C THR A 62 11.38 -16.06 1.65
N GLY A 63 10.62 -17.15 1.78
CA GLY A 63 9.38 -17.15 2.56
C GLY A 63 9.63 -16.87 4.04
N GLY A 64 8.64 -16.28 4.70
CA GLY A 64 8.69 -16.02 6.14
C GLY A 64 8.50 -17.30 6.96
N GLY A 65 8.59 -17.16 8.29
CA GLY A 65 8.51 -18.31 9.20
C GLY A 65 7.82 -18.01 10.53
N GLY A 66 8.04 -18.90 11.51
CA GLY A 66 7.52 -18.75 12.87
C GLY A 66 6.06 -19.15 13.08
N GLY A 67 5.62 -19.07 14.34
CA GLY A 67 4.32 -19.51 14.83
C GLY A 67 4.10 -21.01 14.84
N GLU A 68 2.84 -21.42 14.83
CA GLU A 68 2.43 -22.79 15.18
C GLU A 68 2.44 -23.77 14.01
N TYR A 69 2.41 -23.26 12.77
CA TYR A 69 2.30 -24.08 11.56
C TYR A 69 3.31 -23.68 10.47
N PRO A 70 3.70 -24.64 9.60
CA PRO A 70 4.58 -24.38 8.47
C PRO A 70 4.01 -23.33 7.49
N LEU A 71 4.91 -22.71 6.73
CA LEU A 71 4.57 -21.80 5.64
C LEU A 71 3.68 -22.49 4.58
N GLN A 72 2.66 -21.78 4.10
CA GLN A 72 1.70 -22.30 3.12
C GLN A 72 1.95 -21.77 1.70
N ASP A 73 1.67 -22.61 0.70
CA ASP A 73 1.91 -22.35 -0.72
C ASP A 73 0.62 -21.91 -1.44
N GLY A 74 0.76 -21.10 -2.50
CA GLY A 74 -0.34 -20.68 -3.39
C GLY A 74 -1.32 -19.67 -2.80
N PHE A 75 -0.96 -19.02 -1.69
CA PHE A 75 -1.88 -18.29 -0.81
C PHE A 75 -2.67 -17.15 -1.51
N GLY A 76 -4.00 -17.16 -1.36
CA GLY A 76 -4.92 -16.31 -2.14
C GLY A 76 -4.65 -14.80 -2.05
N TRP A 77 -4.36 -14.26 -0.86
CA TRP A 77 -4.02 -12.83 -0.76
C TRP A 77 -2.70 -12.49 -1.47
N THR A 78 -1.74 -13.41 -1.53
CA THR A 78 -0.42 -13.12 -2.10
C THR A 78 -0.58 -13.00 -3.59
N ASN A 79 -1.33 -13.94 -4.18
CA ASN A 79 -1.65 -13.94 -5.59
C ASN A 79 -2.41 -12.65 -5.98
N GLY A 80 -3.47 -12.31 -5.23
CA GLY A 80 -4.29 -11.13 -5.50
C GLY A 80 -3.50 -9.82 -5.39
N VAL A 81 -2.74 -9.65 -4.31
CA VAL A 81 -1.93 -8.43 -4.10
C VAL A 81 -0.80 -8.32 -5.11
N THR A 82 -0.18 -9.44 -5.49
CA THR A 82 0.86 -9.45 -6.54
C THR A 82 0.33 -8.88 -7.84
N LEU A 83 -0.85 -9.34 -8.30
CA LEU A 83 -1.49 -8.80 -9.50
C LEU A 83 -1.80 -7.31 -9.37
N LYS A 84 -2.39 -6.90 -8.24
CA LYS A 84 -2.70 -5.48 -7.99
C LYS A 84 -1.45 -4.59 -7.96
N MET A 85 -0.34 -5.08 -7.44
CA MET A 85 0.92 -4.32 -7.40
C MET A 85 1.62 -4.30 -8.77
N LEU A 86 1.51 -5.36 -9.58
CA LEU A 86 2.03 -5.36 -10.96
C LEU A 86 1.34 -4.27 -11.80
N ASP A 87 0.02 -4.11 -11.66
CA ASP A 87 -0.74 -3.00 -12.27
C ASP A 87 -0.22 -1.61 -11.85
N LEU A 88 0.28 -1.49 -10.61
CA LEU A 88 0.80 -0.22 -10.08
C LEU A 88 2.21 0.09 -10.59
N VAL A 89 3.05 -0.94 -10.69
CA VAL A 89 4.47 -0.79 -11.04
C VAL A 89 4.64 -0.70 -12.56
N CYS A 90 3.79 -1.33 -13.36
CA CYS A 90 3.98 -1.39 -14.80
C CYS A 90 3.15 -0.35 -15.57
N PRO A 91 3.63 0.12 -16.74
CA PRO A 91 2.88 1.03 -17.58
C PRO A 91 1.53 0.43 -17.97
N LYS A 92 0.45 1.22 -17.94
CA LYS A 92 -0.90 0.74 -18.25
C LYS A 92 -1.02 0.25 -19.70
N GLU A 93 -0.25 0.86 -20.60
CA GLU A 93 -0.20 0.52 -22.02
C GLU A 93 0.62 -0.75 -22.28
N LYS A 94 1.48 -1.14 -21.33
CA LYS A 94 2.33 -2.32 -21.43
C LYS A 94 2.40 -3.04 -20.07
N PRO A 95 1.37 -3.85 -19.75
CA PRO A 95 1.39 -4.72 -18.58
C PRO A 95 2.62 -5.62 -18.57
N CYS A 96 3.07 -6.01 -17.39
CA CYS A 96 4.20 -6.89 -17.19
C CYS A 96 3.78 -8.12 -16.39
N ASP A 97 4.35 -9.27 -16.74
CA ASP A 97 4.18 -10.53 -15.99
C ASP A 97 5.26 -10.71 -14.93
N SER A 98 6.25 -9.81 -14.89
CA SER A 98 7.36 -9.84 -13.94
C SER A 98 7.73 -8.44 -13.50
N VAL A 99 8.18 -8.31 -12.25
CA VAL A 99 8.60 -7.02 -11.71
C VAL A 99 9.78 -6.44 -12.54
N PRO A 100 9.74 -5.15 -12.94
CA PRO A 100 10.84 -4.52 -13.64
C PRO A 100 12.15 -4.54 -12.82
N THR A 101 13.27 -4.84 -13.47
CA THR A 101 14.61 -4.91 -12.82
C THR A 101 15.00 -3.60 -12.15
N ALA A 102 14.62 -2.47 -12.74
CA ALA A 102 14.79 -1.16 -12.15
C ALA A 102 13.44 -0.65 -11.65
N ARG A 103 13.43 -0.02 -10.47
CA ARG A 103 12.23 0.63 -9.95
C ARG A 103 11.76 1.72 -10.91
N PRO A 104 10.52 1.67 -11.40
CA PRO A 104 9.95 2.74 -12.21
C PRO A 104 9.91 4.06 -11.44
N ALA A 105 10.08 5.17 -12.13
CA ALA A 105 9.75 6.47 -11.54
C ALA A 105 8.26 6.42 -11.19
N ALA A 106 7.90 6.81 -9.96
CA ALA A 106 6.49 7.04 -9.66
C ALA A 106 6.01 8.13 -10.62
N ASN A 107 5.00 7.82 -11.44
CA ASN A 107 4.44 8.78 -12.38
C ASN A 107 3.98 10.01 -11.58
N ASP A 108 4.72 11.11 -11.66
CA ASP A 108 4.36 12.39 -11.02
C ASP A 108 3.14 13.06 -11.73
N ASP A 109 2.62 12.44 -12.80
CA ASP A 109 1.61 12.98 -13.71
C ASP A 109 0.17 12.48 -13.47
N ASN A 110 -0.33 12.57 -12.24
CA ASN A 110 -1.79 12.61 -12.05
C ASN A 110 -2.17 13.35 -10.77
N GLY A 111 -2.23 14.68 -10.88
CA GLY A 111 -2.66 15.56 -9.80
C GLY A 111 -2.46 17.05 -10.03
N LYS A 112 -2.60 17.57 -11.26
CA LYS A 112 -2.73 19.00 -11.50
C LYS A 112 -4.08 19.33 -12.15
N ALA A 113 -5.12 19.33 -11.32
CA ALA A 113 -6.36 20.12 -11.39
C ALA A 113 -7.10 19.88 -10.05
N ALA A 114 -7.51 20.85 -9.24
CA ALA A 114 -7.66 22.28 -9.43
C ALA A 114 -7.49 23.03 -8.09
N ASP A 115 -6.97 24.25 -8.20
CA ASP A 115 -7.21 25.33 -7.23
C ASP A 115 -8.72 25.60 -7.14
N VAL A 116 -9.30 25.42 -5.96
CA VAL A 116 -10.43 26.22 -5.48
C VAL A 116 -10.20 26.51 -3.99
N SER A 117 -9.52 27.62 -3.76
CA SER A 117 -9.75 28.49 -2.62
C SER A 117 -11.25 28.67 -2.32
N ALA A 118 -11.69 28.24 -1.14
CA ALA A 118 -12.84 28.80 -0.42
C ALA A 118 -12.88 28.26 1.03
N GLN A 119 -12.36 29.05 1.98
CA GLN A 119 -12.83 28.99 3.36
C GLN A 119 -14.28 29.50 3.42
N PRO A 120 -15.18 28.89 4.20
CA PRO A 120 -16.30 29.62 4.77
C PRO A 120 -15.91 30.10 6.18
N ALA A 121 -16.10 31.40 6.37
CA ALA A 121 -16.01 32.08 7.63
C ALA A 121 -17.01 31.54 8.68
N ALA A 122 -16.66 31.82 9.94
CA ALA A 122 -17.35 31.48 11.17
C ALA A 122 -18.89 31.66 11.17
N GLN A 123 -19.56 30.76 11.89
CA GLN A 123 -20.81 31.06 12.60
C GLN A 123 -20.69 30.53 14.04
N GLN A 124 -20.49 31.45 14.97
CA GLN A 124 -20.73 31.23 16.40
C GLN A 124 -22.25 31.07 16.63
N PRO A 125 -22.70 30.16 17.50
CA PRO A 125 -24.05 30.24 18.04
C PRO A 125 -24.16 31.38 19.05
N ALA A 126 -25.33 32.03 19.00
CA ALA A 126 -25.71 33.27 19.64
C ALA A 126 -25.62 33.29 21.18
N ALA A 127 -25.33 34.48 21.70
CA ALA A 127 -25.49 34.85 23.10
C ALA A 127 -26.97 34.73 23.54
N VAL A 128 -27.15 34.20 24.75
CA VAL A 128 -28.41 34.26 25.51
C VAL A 128 -28.45 35.63 26.19
N GLU A 129 -29.47 36.44 25.91
CA GLU A 129 -29.73 37.65 26.71
C GLU A 129 -31.23 37.95 26.85
N GLU A 130 -31.55 38.47 28.03
CA GLU A 130 -32.80 38.42 28.76
C GLU A 130 -33.94 39.29 28.20
N LYS A 131 -35.17 38.81 28.38
CA LYS A 131 -36.40 39.60 28.18
C LYS A 131 -36.59 40.54 29.38
N LYS A 132 -36.24 41.82 29.21
CA LYS A 132 -36.66 42.91 30.10
C LYS A 132 -38.09 43.34 29.77
N VAL A 133 -39.00 43.22 30.73
CA VAL A 133 -40.37 43.74 30.70
C VAL A 133 -40.37 45.20 31.15
N ALA A 134 -41.07 46.08 30.43
CA ALA A 134 -41.50 47.43 30.85
C ALA A 134 -42.51 47.99 29.82
N PRO A 135 -43.33 49.01 30.14
CA PRO A 135 -43.40 49.81 31.39
C PRO A 135 -44.55 49.44 32.33
#